data_AF-A0A2V8JZY4-F1
#
_entry.id   AF-A0A2V8JZY4-F1
#
_cell.length_a   1.000
_cell.length_b   1.000
_cell.length_c   1.000
_cell.angle_alpha   90.00
_cell.angle_beta   90.00
_cell.angle_gamma   90.00
#
_symmetry.space_group_name_H-M   'P 1'
#
loop_
_entity.id
_entity.type
_entity.pdbx_description
1 polymer ?
#
loop_
_entity_poly.entity_id
_entity_poly.type
_entity_poly.pdbx_seq_one_letter_code
_entity_poly.pdbx_strand_id
1 'polypeptide(L)'
;MFDDPTSLSAFVKSLAHTLAEGVRRNKLAAGLSILTLILSTALSLTSEFDERPRYRQTILPEIQRAEEQFLRAMQYAEHAPSDDWRLYYFITAHRSAKDVLRVAKSQYPVTAKGRMAHDALIRYYEFVNEELAIIRTEMSLHEGYDYMAEWNRRDADFLAVREQWARWANENGAALSPFP
;
A
#
# COMPACT_ATOMS: atom_id res chain seq x y z
N MET A 1 -40.22 8.58 15.82
CA MET A 1 -38.98 8.30 15.09
C MET A 1 -38.11 7.54 16.06
N PHE A 2 -38.06 6.22 15.94
CA PHE A 2 -37.35 5.35 16.88
C PHE A 2 -35.85 5.49 16.60
N ASP A 3 -35.09 5.99 17.56
CA ASP A 3 -33.62 5.99 17.50
C ASP A 3 -33.14 4.55 17.41
N ASP A 4 -32.33 4.27 16.39
CA ASP A 4 -31.80 2.94 16.11
C ASP A 4 -30.92 2.47 17.30
N PRO A 5 -31.29 1.40 18.03
CA PRO A 5 -30.59 0.97 19.26
C PRO A 5 -29.18 0.44 18.99
N THR A 6 -28.81 0.25 17.73
CA THR A 6 -27.50 -0.18 17.24
C THR A 6 -26.62 0.99 16.78
N SER A 7 -27.11 2.23 16.86
CA SER A 7 -26.34 3.39 16.43
C SER A 7 -25.18 3.71 17.38
N LEU A 8 -24.04 4.10 16.80
CA LEU A 8 -22.85 4.54 17.54
C LEU A 8 -23.16 5.71 18.50
N SER A 9 -24.15 6.54 18.15
CA SER A 9 -24.72 7.61 18.99
C SER A 9 -25.34 7.06 20.28
N ALA A 10 -26.16 6.01 20.19
CA ALA A 10 -26.78 5.38 21.35
C ALA A 10 -25.73 4.70 22.26
N PHE A 11 -24.71 4.09 21.66
CA PHE A 11 -23.59 3.49 22.38
C PHE A 11 -22.73 4.52 23.13
N VAL A 12 -22.41 5.65 22.50
CA VAL A 12 -21.65 6.74 23.16
C VAL A 12 -22.47 7.37 24.29
N LYS A 13 -23.79 7.56 24.09
CA LYS A 13 -24.68 8.06 25.15
C LYS A 13 -24.76 7.10 26.34
N SER A 14 -24.85 5.79 26.11
CA SER A 14 -24.90 4.80 27.20
C SER A 14 -23.58 4.71 27.96
N LEU A 15 -22.44 4.79 27.26
CA LEU A 15 -21.12 4.90 27.86
C LEU A 15 -21.00 6.17 28.73
N ALA A 16 -21.42 7.32 28.20
CA ALA A 16 -21.36 8.59 28.92
C ALA A 16 -22.24 8.58 30.18
N HIS A 17 -23.44 8.00 30.09
CA HIS A 17 -24.34 7.88 31.24
C HIS A 17 -23.76 6.96 32.33
N THR A 18 -23.24 5.80 31.93
CA THR A 18 -22.63 4.82 32.85
C THR A 18 -21.36 5.37 33.51
N LEU A 19 -20.55 6.13 32.75
CA LEU A 19 -19.37 6.83 33.28
C LEU A 19 -19.76 7.92 34.28
N ALA A 20 -20.75 8.76 33.97
CA ALA A 20 -21.21 9.82 34.86
C ALA A 20 -21.77 9.24 36.18
N GLU A 21 -22.49 8.12 36.10
CA GLU A 21 -23.08 7.47 37.27
C GLU A 21 -22.05 6.70 38.10
N GLY A 22 -21.07 6.08 37.44
CA GLY A 22 -19.90 5.46 38.08
C GLY A 22 -19.03 6.48 38.83
N VAL A 23 -18.76 7.63 38.20
CA VAL A 23 -18.02 8.76 38.82
C VAL A 23 -18.76 9.30 40.04
N ARG A 24 -20.09 9.38 39.98
CA ARG A 24 -20.92 9.87 41.10
C ARG A 24 -20.89 8.96 42.32
N ARG A 25 -20.82 7.63 42.13
CA ARG A 25 -20.90 6.64 43.20
C ARG A 25 -19.55 6.16 43.72
N ASN A 26 -18.51 6.11 42.89
CA ASN A 26 -17.25 5.47 43.28
C ASN A 26 -16.04 6.16 42.63
N LYS A 27 -15.56 7.24 43.26
CA LYS A 27 -14.54 8.16 42.70
C LYS A 27 -13.24 7.46 42.27
N LEU A 28 -12.80 6.44 43.02
CA LEU A 28 -11.57 5.69 42.73
C LEU A 28 -11.76 4.68 41.58
N ALA A 29 -12.83 3.88 41.63
CA ALA A 29 -13.09 2.87 40.61
C ALA A 29 -13.40 3.51 39.25
N ALA A 30 -14.18 4.60 39.24
CA ALA A 30 -14.48 5.33 38.01
C ALA A 30 -13.25 6.07 37.45
N GLY A 31 -12.39 6.61 38.32
CA GLY A 31 -11.10 7.18 37.91
C GLY A 31 -10.20 6.13 37.25
N LEU A 32 -10.08 4.93 37.86
CA LEU A 32 -9.35 3.81 37.26
C LEU A 32 -9.98 3.36 35.93
N SER A 33 -11.30 3.20 35.84
CA SER A 33 -11.97 2.80 34.59
C SER A 33 -11.77 3.81 33.46
N ILE A 34 -11.83 5.11 33.76
CA ILE A 34 -11.52 6.17 32.78
C ILE A 34 -10.06 6.10 32.36
N LEU A 35 -9.14 5.93 33.31
CA LEU A 35 -7.71 5.83 33.01
C LEU A 35 -7.40 4.61 32.15
N THR A 36 -8.00 3.45 32.48
CA THR A 36 -7.89 2.22 31.69
C THR A 36 -8.52 2.39 30.31
N LEU A 37 -9.66 3.08 30.18
CA LEU A 37 -10.29 3.37 28.89
C LEU A 37 -9.39 4.27 28.03
N ILE A 38 -8.81 5.33 28.61
CA ILE A 38 -7.87 6.22 27.92
C ILE A 38 -6.63 5.44 27.50
N LEU A 39 -6.04 4.64 28.39
CA LEU A 39 -4.86 3.83 28.10
C LEU A 39 -5.14 2.76 27.05
N SER A 40 -6.27 2.04 27.13
CA SER A 40 -6.63 1.02 26.15
C SER A 40 -7.04 1.62 24.80
N THR A 41 -7.69 2.78 24.78
CA THR A 41 -8.00 3.52 23.55
C THR A 41 -6.72 4.06 22.92
N ALA A 42 -5.84 4.68 23.71
CA ALA A 42 -4.53 5.14 23.25
C ALA A 42 -3.70 3.98 22.71
N LEU A 43 -3.63 2.87 23.46
CA LEU A 43 -2.91 1.66 23.06
C LEU A 43 -3.53 1.03 21.81
N SER A 44 -4.84 1.00 21.66
CA SER A 44 -5.54 0.51 20.47
C SER A 44 -5.29 1.41 19.25
N LEU A 45 -5.26 2.73 19.44
CA LEU A 45 -4.91 3.70 18.40
C LEU A 45 -3.43 3.62 18.01
N THR A 46 -2.54 3.27 18.94
CA THR A 46 -1.10 3.06 18.71
C THR A 46 -0.72 1.59 18.51
N SER A 47 -1.69 0.68 18.43
CA SER A 47 -1.46 -0.76 18.32
C SER A 47 -1.03 -1.09 16.89
N GLU A 48 0.19 -0.69 16.55
CA GLU A 48 0.98 -1.23 15.45
C GLU A 48 1.15 -2.75 15.57
N PHE A 49 0.86 -3.33 16.75
CA PHE A 49 1.11 -4.73 17.10
C PHE A 49 0.41 -5.74 16.18
N ASP A 50 -0.76 -5.41 15.63
CA ASP A 50 -1.54 -6.29 14.75
C ASP A 50 -1.38 -5.94 13.25
N GLU A 51 -0.89 -4.75 12.92
CA GLU A 51 -0.69 -4.34 11.53
C GLU A 51 0.53 -5.01 10.90
N ARG A 52 1.65 -5.09 11.64
CA ARG A 52 2.90 -5.63 11.09
C ARG A 52 2.77 -7.09 10.64
N PRO A 53 2.16 -8.01 11.42
CA PRO A 53 1.93 -9.38 10.99
C PRO A 53 1.01 -9.46 9.78
N ARG A 54 -0.13 -8.74 9.79
CA ARG A 54 -1.09 -8.73 8.68
C ARG A 54 -0.48 -8.21 7.39
N TYR A 55 0.25 -7.09 7.45
CA TYR A 55 0.91 -6.53 6.29
C TYR A 55 1.93 -7.51 5.72
N ARG A 56 2.78 -8.09 6.58
CA ARG A 56 3.84 -9.01 6.17
C ARG A 56 3.34 -10.35 5.64
N GLN A 57 2.25 -10.89 6.20
CA GLN A 57 1.78 -12.24 5.90
C GLN A 57 0.70 -12.26 4.80
N THR A 58 -0.03 -11.17 4.61
CA THR A 58 -1.18 -11.14 3.69
C THR A 58 -0.98 -10.14 2.55
N ILE A 59 -0.72 -8.87 2.87
CA ILE A 59 -0.71 -7.80 1.87
C ILE A 59 0.58 -7.85 1.04
N LEU A 60 1.73 -7.87 1.71
CA LEU A 60 3.04 -7.79 1.08
C LEU A 60 3.34 -8.96 0.13
N PRO A 61 3.05 -10.24 0.47
CA PRO A 61 3.36 -11.35 -0.43
C PRO A 61 2.59 -11.30 -1.75
N GLU A 62 1.35 -10.82 -1.75
CA GLU A 62 0.57 -10.63 -2.97
C GLU A 62 1.19 -9.55 -3.86
N ILE A 63 1.60 -8.43 -3.26
CA ILE A 63 2.29 -7.34 -3.96
C ILE A 63 3.61 -7.83 -4.53
N GLN A 64 4.45 -8.49 -3.73
CA GLN A 64 5.74 -9.02 -4.16
C GLN A 64 5.59 -9.99 -5.33
N ARG A 65 4.61 -10.90 -5.27
CA ARG A 65 4.34 -11.83 -6.37
C ARG A 65 3.97 -11.09 -7.67
N ALA A 66 3.18 -10.03 -7.58
CA ALA A 66 2.84 -9.22 -8.75
C ALA A 66 4.06 -8.41 -9.24
N GLU A 67 4.83 -7.80 -8.34
CA GLU A 67 6.05 -7.04 -8.67
C GLU A 67 7.07 -7.94 -9.36
N GLU A 68 7.26 -9.17 -8.88
CA GLU A 68 8.16 -10.14 -9.50
C GLU A 68 7.78 -10.47 -10.94
N GLN A 69 6.49 -10.53 -11.26
CA GLN A 69 6.05 -10.78 -12.64
C GLN A 69 6.34 -9.58 -13.54
N PHE A 70 6.13 -8.37 -13.04
CA PHE A 70 6.51 -7.14 -13.73
C PHE A 70 8.03 -7.09 -13.99
N LEU A 71 8.81 -7.27 -12.93
CA LEU A 71 10.27 -7.30 -12.95
C LEU A 71 10.84 -8.30 -13.96
N ARG A 72 10.36 -9.55 -13.90
CA ARG A 72 10.82 -10.60 -14.81
C ARG A 72 10.49 -10.25 -16.26
N ALA A 73 9.31 -9.69 -16.52
CA ALA A 73 8.93 -9.28 -17.87
C ALA A 73 9.83 -8.13 -18.39
N MET A 74 10.15 -7.15 -17.54
CA MET A 74 11.11 -6.09 -17.88
C MET A 74 12.51 -6.66 -18.16
N GLN A 75 12.98 -7.59 -17.32
CA GLN A 75 14.28 -8.24 -17.51
C GLN A 75 14.32 -9.06 -18.81
N TYR A 76 13.24 -9.76 -19.15
CA TYR A 76 13.13 -10.48 -20.42
C TYR A 76 13.08 -9.53 -21.62
N ALA A 77 12.47 -8.35 -21.49
CA ALA A 77 12.52 -7.34 -22.53
C ALA A 77 13.96 -6.87 -22.74
N GLU A 78 14.67 -6.49 -21.68
CA GLU A 78 16.06 -6.02 -21.76
C GLU A 78 17.00 -7.02 -22.47
N HIS A 79 16.87 -8.30 -22.14
CA HIS A 79 17.74 -9.38 -22.65
C HIS A 79 17.17 -10.13 -23.86
N ALA A 80 16.11 -9.60 -24.49
CA ALA A 80 15.46 -10.26 -25.59
C ALA A 80 16.38 -10.39 -26.83
N PRO A 81 16.33 -11.51 -27.56
CA PRO A 81 17.20 -11.77 -28.70
C PRO A 81 16.80 -11.02 -29.99
N SER A 82 15.59 -10.46 -30.03
CA SER A 82 15.10 -9.66 -31.17
C SER A 82 14.12 -8.59 -30.69
N ASP A 83 13.89 -7.58 -31.54
CA ASP A 83 12.99 -6.47 -31.22
C ASP A 83 11.53 -6.90 -31.07
N ASP A 84 11.08 -7.92 -31.82
CA ASP A 84 9.73 -8.49 -31.65
C ASP A 84 9.54 -9.13 -30.27
N TRP A 85 10.53 -9.88 -29.80
CA TRP A 85 10.50 -10.48 -28.46
C TRP A 85 10.59 -9.41 -27.38
N ARG A 86 11.46 -8.41 -27.58
CA ARG A 86 11.61 -7.27 -26.68
C ARG A 86 10.27 -6.53 -26.54
N LEU A 87 9.55 -6.31 -27.64
CA LEU A 87 8.25 -5.65 -27.67
C LEU A 87 7.18 -6.49 -26.96
N TYR A 88 7.13 -7.79 -27.26
CA TYR A 88 6.23 -8.72 -26.59
C TYR A 88 6.39 -8.69 -25.07
N TYR A 89 7.64 -8.76 -24.58
CA TYR A 89 7.92 -8.73 -23.15
C TYR A 89 7.64 -7.35 -22.53
N PHE A 90 7.89 -6.26 -23.24
CA PHE A 90 7.54 -4.91 -22.79
C PHE A 90 6.01 -4.73 -22.60
N ILE A 91 5.20 -5.16 -23.58
CA ILE A 91 3.73 -5.15 -23.44
C ILE A 91 3.28 -6.03 -22.29
N THR A 92 3.93 -7.18 -22.11
CA THR A 92 3.67 -8.09 -20.98
C THR A 92 3.96 -7.40 -19.66
N ALA A 93 5.09 -6.69 -19.55
CA ALA A 93 5.44 -5.92 -18.37
C ALA A 93 4.41 -4.82 -18.08
N HIS A 94 3.94 -4.09 -19.09
CA HIS A 94 2.87 -3.09 -18.91
C HIS A 94 1.59 -3.70 -18.31
N ARG A 95 1.19 -4.89 -18.77
CA ARG A 95 0.05 -5.61 -18.19
C ARG A 95 0.31 -6.00 -16.74
N SER A 96 1.48 -6.56 -16.45
CA SER A 96 1.88 -6.92 -15.08
C SER A 96 1.93 -5.71 -14.15
N ALA A 97 2.39 -4.55 -14.60
CA ALA A 97 2.38 -3.31 -13.80
C ALA A 97 0.96 -2.89 -13.40
N LYS A 98 -0.01 -3.05 -14.31
CA LYS A 98 -1.44 -2.82 -14.00
C LYS A 98 -1.97 -3.80 -12.97
N ASP A 99 -1.50 -5.04 -13.00
CA ASP A 99 -1.85 -6.03 -11.99
C ASP A 99 -1.25 -5.70 -10.63
N VAL A 100 -0.01 -5.22 -10.56
CA VAL A 100 0.57 -4.70 -9.30
C VAL A 100 -0.29 -3.58 -8.74
N LEU A 101 -0.65 -2.60 -9.57
CA LEU A 101 -1.49 -1.47 -9.16
C LEU A 101 -2.85 -1.94 -8.64
N ARG A 102 -3.48 -2.91 -9.32
CA ARG A 102 -4.75 -3.51 -8.91
C ARG A 102 -4.63 -4.23 -7.56
N VAL A 103 -3.57 -5.01 -7.36
CA VAL A 103 -3.32 -5.73 -6.11
C VAL A 103 -3.06 -4.73 -4.97
N ALA A 104 -2.19 -3.74 -5.18
CA ALA A 104 -1.88 -2.70 -4.21
C ALA A 104 -3.14 -1.92 -3.80
N LYS A 105 -4.06 -1.63 -4.73
CA LYS A 105 -5.33 -0.95 -4.43
C LYS A 105 -6.39 -1.83 -3.75
N SER A 106 -6.20 -3.16 -3.71
CA SER A 106 -7.21 -4.06 -3.17
C SER A 106 -7.11 -4.27 -1.65
N GLN A 107 -5.92 -4.06 -1.08
CA GLN A 107 -5.68 -4.22 0.36
C GLN A 107 -4.84 -3.06 0.88
N TYR A 108 -5.23 -2.46 2.01
CA TYR A 108 -4.53 -1.34 2.63
C TYR A 108 -4.08 -1.68 4.06
N PRO A 109 -2.95 -1.08 4.51
CA PRO A 109 -2.58 -1.06 5.92
C PRO A 109 -3.62 -0.32 6.78
N VAL A 110 -3.62 -0.62 8.08
CA VAL A 110 -4.63 -0.14 9.04
C VAL A 110 -4.17 1.13 9.77
N THR A 111 -2.87 1.39 9.88
CA THR A 111 -2.33 2.61 10.48
C THR A 111 -2.20 3.73 9.45
N ALA A 112 -2.17 4.96 9.95
CA ALA A 112 -1.94 6.13 9.10
C ALA A 112 -0.55 6.10 8.43
N LYS A 113 0.50 5.74 9.17
CA LYS A 113 1.88 5.63 8.63
C LYS A 113 1.94 4.57 7.53
N GLY A 114 1.33 3.41 7.75
CA GLY A 114 1.27 2.35 6.76
C GLY A 114 0.51 2.76 5.51
N ARG A 115 -0.67 3.37 5.64
CA ARG A 115 -1.42 3.90 4.49
C ARG A 115 -0.62 4.92 3.68
N MET A 116 0.04 5.89 4.34
CA MET A 116 0.84 6.89 3.64
C MET A 116 2.00 6.26 2.84
N ALA A 117 2.68 5.27 3.42
CA ALA A 117 3.73 4.53 2.74
C ALA A 117 3.18 3.68 1.58
N HIS A 118 2.02 3.04 1.78
CA HIS A 118 1.35 2.23 0.76
C HIS A 118 0.82 3.07 -0.41
N ASP A 119 0.35 4.29 -0.13
CA ASP A 119 -0.03 5.25 -1.16
C ASP A 119 1.18 5.67 -2.01
N ALA A 120 2.39 5.67 -1.45
CA ALA A 120 3.60 5.92 -2.24
C ALA A 120 3.87 4.79 -3.25
N LEU A 121 3.67 3.53 -2.86
CA LEU A 121 3.72 2.40 -3.79
C LEU A 121 2.67 2.52 -4.90
N ILE A 122 1.42 2.86 -4.53
CA ILE A 122 0.34 3.06 -5.49
C ILE A 122 0.71 4.16 -6.48
N ARG A 123 1.14 5.33 -5.99
CA ARG A 123 1.57 6.45 -6.84
C ARG A 123 2.69 6.06 -7.79
N TYR A 124 3.69 5.32 -7.30
CA TYR A 124 4.75 4.81 -8.15
C TYR A 124 4.18 3.98 -9.31
N TYR A 125 3.33 2.98 -9.03
CA TYR A 125 2.76 2.15 -10.09
C TYR A 125 1.73 2.86 -10.98
N GLU A 126 1.15 3.97 -10.52
CA GLU A 126 0.37 4.87 -11.38
C GLU A 126 1.27 5.53 -12.42
N PHE A 127 2.41 6.09 -11.99
CA PHE A 127 3.42 6.66 -12.91
C PHE A 127 3.96 5.60 -13.87
N VAL A 128 4.32 4.42 -13.38
CA VAL A 128 4.78 3.30 -14.24
C VAL A 128 3.73 2.98 -15.30
N ASN A 129 2.45 2.84 -14.92
CA ASN A 129 1.40 2.51 -15.88
C ASN A 129 1.17 3.63 -16.91
N GLU A 130 1.28 4.89 -16.51
CA GLU A 130 1.16 6.05 -17.40
C GLU A 130 2.33 6.10 -18.39
N GLU A 131 3.57 6.03 -17.91
CA GLU A 131 4.77 6.11 -18.75
C GLU A 131 4.87 4.93 -19.71
N LEU A 132 4.57 3.71 -19.27
CA LEU A 132 4.52 2.56 -20.17
C LEU A 132 3.43 2.71 -21.24
N ALA A 133 2.31 3.38 -20.92
CA ALA A 133 1.28 3.67 -21.92
C ALA A 133 1.73 4.75 -22.93
N ILE A 134 2.43 5.78 -22.48
CA ILE A 134 3.05 6.80 -23.34
C ILE A 134 4.06 6.14 -24.27
N ILE A 135 5.02 5.39 -23.72
CA ILE A 135 6.02 4.66 -24.49
C ILE A 135 5.38 3.75 -25.53
N ARG A 136 4.37 2.96 -25.15
CA ARG A 136 3.65 2.10 -26.11
C ARG A 136 2.99 2.90 -27.24
N THR A 137 2.51 4.10 -26.94
CA THR A 137 1.93 5.00 -27.95
C THR A 137 3.02 5.50 -28.89
N GLU A 138 4.14 5.97 -28.36
CA GLU A 138 5.29 6.42 -29.16
C GLU A 138 5.84 5.33 -30.08
N MET A 139 5.92 4.09 -29.60
CA MET A 139 6.32 2.93 -30.39
C MET A 139 5.40 2.66 -31.59
N SER A 140 4.11 2.98 -31.47
CA SER A 140 3.15 2.81 -32.58
C SER A 140 3.26 3.92 -33.64
N LEU A 141 3.89 5.05 -33.28
CA LEU A 141 4.01 6.23 -34.13
C LEU A 141 5.40 6.33 -34.79
N HIS A 142 6.44 5.80 -34.15
CA HIS A 142 7.83 5.96 -34.56
C HIS A 142 8.53 4.61 -34.75
N GLU A 143 8.94 4.33 -35.98
CA GLU A 143 9.76 3.17 -36.31
C GLU A 143 11.17 3.35 -35.73
N GLY A 144 11.68 2.33 -35.03
CA GLY A 144 13.01 2.38 -34.39
C GLY A 144 13.08 3.11 -33.04
N TYR A 145 11.94 3.41 -32.41
CA TYR A 145 11.90 4.00 -31.07
C TYR A 145 12.53 3.06 -30.02
N ASP A 146 13.53 3.53 -29.27
CA ASP A 146 14.18 2.75 -28.21
C ASP A 146 13.42 2.89 -26.87
N TYR A 147 12.36 2.10 -26.76
CA TYR A 147 11.46 2.10 -25.61
C TYR A 147 12.10 1.61 -24.31
N MET A 148 13.14 0.76 -24.39
CA MET A 148 13.84 0.28 -23.19
C MET A 148 14.74 1.37 -22.62
N ALA A 149 15.47 2.08 -23.49
CA ALA A 149 16.25 3.24 -23.05
C ALA A 149 15.36 4.33 -22.46
N GLU A 150 14.21 4.62 -23.09
CA GLU A 150 13.26 5.60 -22.54
C GLU A 150 12.69 5.14 -21.20
N TRP A 151 12.29 3.87 -21.07
CA TRP A 151 11.82 3.34 -19.79
C TRP A 151 12.86 3.51 -18.68
N ASN A 152 14.10 3.10 -18.92
CA ASN A 152 15.17 3.19 -17.92
C ASN A 152 15.42 4.64 -17.48
N ARG A 153 15.27 5.60 -18.40
CA ARG A 153 15.38 7.03 -18.09
C ARG A 153 14.24 7.49 -17.18
N ARG A 154 13.02 7.06 -17.45
CA ARG A 154 11.81 7.45 -16.70
C ARG A 154 11.75 6.79 -15.32
N ASP A 155 12.09 5.51 -15.23
CA ASP A 155 12.06 4.77 -13.96
C ASP A 155 12.96 5.41 -12.88
N ALA A 156 14.12 5.92 -13.30
CA ALA A 156 15.04 6.69 -12.47
C ALA A 156 14.38 7.89 -11.77
N ASP A 157 13.41 8.54 -12.42
CA ASP A 157 12.72 9.72 -11.88
C ASP A 157 11.72 9.35 -10.76
N PHE A 158 11.19 8.11 -10.76
CA PHE A 158 10.14 7.68 -9.83
C PHE A 158 10.66 6.78 -8.69
N LEU A 159 11.88 6.28 -8.79
CA LEU A 159 12.52 5.41 -7.80
C LEU A 159 12.43 5.98 -6.37
N ALA A 160 12.64 7.29 -6.21
CA ALA A 160 12.56 7.96 -4.90
C ALA A 160 11.17 7.84 -4.23
N VAL A 161 10.09 7.72 -5.01
CA VAL A 161 8.73 7.52 -4.49
C VAL A 161 8.57 6.10 -3.95
N ARG A 162 9.07 5.11 -4.69
CA ARG A 162 9.06 3.69 -4.28
C ARG A 162 9.92 3.44 -3.04
N GLU A 163 11.06 4.13 -2.91
CA GLU A 163 11.95 4.00 -1.75
C GLU A 163 11.30 4.41 -0.43
N GLN A 164 10.32 5.32 -0.44
CA GLN A 164 9.56 5.68 0.77
C GLN A 164 8.76 4.49 1.28
N TRP A 165 8.06 3.80 0.38
CA TRP A 165 7.36 2.57 0.69
C TRP A 165 8.34 1.46 1.13
N ALA A 166 9.43 1.28 0.37
CA ALA A 166 10.38 0.19 0.63
C ALA A 166 11.05 0.32 2.00
N ARG A 167 11.43 1.54 2.41
CA ARG A 167 11.96 1.80 3.76
C ARG A 167 10.96 1.41 4.84
N TRP A 168 9.71 1.85 4.70
CA TRP A 168 8.67 1.48 5.67
C TRP A 168 8.40 -0.03 5.68
N ALA A 169 8.33 -0.70 4.53
CA ALA A 169 8.17 -2.14 4.46
C ALA A 169 9.34 -2.88 5.14
N ASN A 170 10.58 -2.43 4.93
CA ASN A 170 11.79 -3.00 5.52
C ASN A 170 11.86 -2.81 7.04
N GLU A 171 11.48 -1.64 7.55
CA GLU A 171 11.31 -1.39 9.00
C GLU A 171 10.32 -2.37 9.65
N ASN A 172 9.38 -2.91 8.87
CA ASN A 172 8.39 -3.88 9.29
C ASN A 172 8.78 -5.34 9.00
N GLY A 173 10.07 -5.61 8.75
CA GLY A 173 10.62 -6.95 8.59
C GLY A 173 10.42 -7.56 7.21
N ALA A 174 10.06 -6.77 6.19
CA ALA A 174 10.24 -7.17 4.82
C ALA A 174 11.74 -7.16 4.51
N ALA A 175 12.31 -8.25 4.04
CA ALA A 175 13.56 -8.14 3.29
C ALA A 175 13.13 -7.90 1.84
N LEU A 176 12.88 -6.64 1.46
CA LEU A 176 12.70 -6.32 0.05
C LEU A 176 14.05 -6.49 -0.65
N SER A 177 14.08 -7.29 -1.71
CA SER A 177 15.25 -7.29 -2.59
C SER A 177 15.37 -5.89 -3.20
N PRO A 178 16.56 -5.28 -3.22
CA PRO A 178 16.79 -4.12 -4.06
C PRO A 178 16.38 -4.50 -5.49
N PHE A 179 15.64 -3.61 -6.14
CA PHE A 179 15.46 -3.72 -7.59
C PHE A 179 16.86 -3.69 -8.22
N PRO A 180 17.17 -4.56 -9.19
CA PRO A 180 18.41 -4.45 -9.95
C PRO A 180 18.49 -3.12 -10.70
#